data_AF-A0A3M1C351-F1
#
_entry.id   AF-A0A3M1C351-F1
#
_cell.length_a   1.000
_cell.length_b   1.000
_cell.length_c   1.000
_cell.angle_alpha   90.00
_cell.angle_beta   90.00
_cell.angle_gamma   90.00
#
_symmetry.space_group_name_H-M   'P 1'
#
loop_
_entity.id
_entity.type
_entity.pdbx_description
1 polymer ?
#
loop_
_entity_poly.entity_id
_entity_poly.type
_entity_poly.pdbx_seq_one_letter_code
_entity_poly.pdbx_strand_id
1 'polypeptide(L)'
;MVNIPDRARVVIIGGGVVGCSVAYHLTKLGWRDVVLLERKQLTSGTTWHAAGLIAQLRATQNMTRLAKYSQELYGALEEETGVATGFRRVGSITVALTDERREELL
;
A
#
# COMPACT_ATOMS: atom_id res chain seq x y z
N MET A 1 -9.92 -5.81 -27.12
CA MET A 1 -10.37 -6.50 -25.88
C MET A 1 -9.15 -7.10 -25.22
N VAL A 2 -9.02 -6.99 -23.90
CA VAL A 2 -7.96 -7.69 -23.16
C VAL A 2 -8.28 -9.17 -23.19
N ASN A 3 -7.33 -10.02 -23.61
CA ASN A 3 -7.50 -11.46 -23.59
C ASN A 3 -7.30 -11.96 -22.15
N ILE A 4 -8.35 -12.51 -21.54
CA ILE A 4 -8.30 -13.06 -20.19
C ILE A 4 -7.95 -14.53 -20.31
N PRO A 5 -6.88 -15.02 -19.67
CA PRO A 5 -6.53 -16.44 -19.73
C PRO A 5 -7.64 -17.30 -19.10
N ASP A 6 -7.83 -18.51 -19.63
CA ASP A 6 -8.79 -19.50 -19.14
C ASP A 6 -8.42 -20.08 -17.77
N ARG A 7 -7.13 -20.00 -17.42
CA ARG A 7 -6.55 -20.44 -16.15
C ARG A 7 -5.56 -19.40 -15.63
N ALA A 8 -5.55 -19.23 -14.31
CA ALA A 8 -4.57 -18.42 -13.60
C ALA A 8 -4.18 -19.10 -12.29
N ARG A 9 -2.94 -18.93 -11.86
CA ARG A 9 -2.47 -19.43 -10.56
C ARG A 9 -3.05 -18.61 -9.41
N VAL A 10 -3.18 -17.30 -9.61
CA VAL A 10 -3.78 -16.37 -8.64
C VAL A 10 -4.68 -15.39 -9.38
N VAL A 11 -5.90 -15.22 -8.87
CA VAL A 11 -6.83 -14.17 -9.31
C VAL A 11 -7.05 -13.19 -8.16
N ILE A 12 -6.72 -11.92 -8.40
CA ILE A 12 -6.89 -10.81 -7.44
C ILE A 12 -8.12 -10.01 -7.89
N ILE A 13 -9.10 -9.88 -7.01
CA ILE A 13 -10.34 -9.14 -7.29
C ILE A 13 -10.27 -7.76 -6.62
N GLY A 14 -10.15 -6.72 -7.44
CA GLY A 14 -10.06 -5.32 -7.03
C GLY A 14 -8.73 -4.68 -7.36
N GLY A 15 -8.76 -3.61 -8.16
CA GLY A 15 -7.62 -2.79 -8.59
C GLY A 15 -7.38 -1.56 -7.74
N GLY A 16 -7.71 -1.62 -6.46
CA GLY A 16 -7.26 -0.64 -5.47
C GLY A 16 -5.80 -0.85 -5.08
N VAL A 17 -5.24 0.06 -4.27
CA VAL A 17 -3.82 0.01 -3.85
C VAL A 17 -3.42 -1.34 -3.24
N VAL A 18 -4.32 -1.96 -2.46
CA VAL A 18 -4.05 -3.27 -1.83
C VAL A 18 -3.95 -4.38 -2.88
N GLY A 19 -4.87 -4.43 -3.85
CA GLY A 19 -4.84 -5.44 -4.91
C GLY A 19 -3.62 -5.30 -5.81
N CYS A 20 -3.28 -4.07 -6.19
CA CYS A 20 -2.06 -3.77 -6.94
C CYS A 20 -0.80 -4.14 -6.13
N SER A 21 -0.78 -3.86 -4.82
CA SER A 21 0.32 -4.24 -3.93
C SER A 21 0.50 -5.75 -3.86
N VAL A 22 -0.58 -6.51 -3.73
CA VAL A 22 -0.53 -7.98 -3.74
C VAL A 22 0.02 -8.50 -5.07
N ALA A 23 -0.47 -7.97 -6.20
CA ALA A 23 0.03 -8.36 -7.52
C ALA A 23 1.53 -8.10 -7.65
N TYR A 24 1.98 -6.90 -7.28
CA TYR A 24 3.39 -6.48 -7.29
C TYR A 24 4.28 -7.41 -6.43
N HIS A 25 3.88 -7.72 -5.19
CA HIS A 25 4.69 -8.58 -4.32
C HIS A 25 4.73 -10.03 -4.81
N LEU A 26 3.60 -10.57 -5.31
CA LEU A 26 3.57 -11.93 -5.85
C LEU A 26 4.49 -12.08 -7.06
N THR A 27 4.42 -11.15 -8.01
CA THR A 27 5.27 -11.20 -9.21
C THR A 27 6.75 -10.99 -8.86
N LYS A 28 7.05 -10.12 -7.89
CA LYS A 28 8.42 -9.94 -7.36
C LYS A 28 8.97 -11.18 -6.65
N LEU A 29 8.10 -11.99 -6.04
CA LEU A 29 8.45 -13.31 -5.50
C LEU A 29 8.58 -14.40 -6.59
N GLY A 30 8.47 -14.04 -7.87
CA GLY A 30 8.63 -14.96 -9.00
C GLY A 30 7.36 -15.73 -9.37
N TRP A 31 6.20 -15.38 -8.79
CA TRP A 31 4.95 -16.00 -9.20
C TRP A 31 4.60 -15.57 -10.63
N ARG A 32 4.15 -16.53 -11.42
CA ARG A 32 3.62 -16.36 -12.78
C ARG A 32 2.12 -16.64 -12.78
N ASP A 33 1.46 -16.27 -13.88
CA ASP A 33 0.02 -16.48 -14.08
C ASP A 33 -0.84 -15.80 -13.01
N VAL A 34 -0.47 -14.56 -12.67
CA VAL A 34 -1.20 -13.67 -11.75
C VAL A 34 -2.10 -12.75 -12.56
N VAL A 35 -3.41 -12.79 -12.29
CA VAL A 35 -4.41 -11.95 -12.96
C VAL A 35 -5.05 -11.03 -11.93
N LEU A 36 -5.08 -9.72 -12.21
CA LEU A 36 -5.85 -8.74 -11.44
C LEU A 36 -7.07 -8.32 -12.24
N LEU A 37 -8.26 -8.44 -11.63
CA LEU A 37 -9.53 -8.03 -12.21
C LEU A 37 -10.07 -6.82 -11.45
N GLU A 38 -10.28 -5.72 -12.18
CA GLU A 38 -10.93 -4.52 -11.66
C GLU A 38 -12.22 -4.27 -12.45
N ARG A 39 -13.29 -3.93 -11.72
CA ARG A 39 -14.62 -3.70 -12.30
C ARG A 39 -14.64 -2.48 -13.22
N LYS A 40 -13.86 -1.44 -12.90
CA LYS A 40 -13.81 -0.19 -13.66
C LYS A 40 -12.35 0.15 -14.02
N GLN A 41 -11.83 1.23 -13.46
CA GLN A 41 -10.46 1.69 -13.60
C GLN A 41 -9.71 1.42 -12.31
N LEU A 42 -8.40 1.18 -12.40
CA LEU A 42 -7.54 1.11 -11.22
C LEU A 42 -7.77 2.32 -10.32
N THR A 43 -7.70 2.10 -9.01
CA THR A 43 -7.92 3.10 -7.95
C THR A 43 -9.34 3.64 -7.79
N SER A 44 -10.29 3.29 -8.66
CA SER A 44 -11.66 3.86 -8.68
C SER A 44 -12.54 3.59 -7.45
N GLY A 45 -12.06 2.77 -6.50
CA GLY A 45 -12.65 2.58 -5.18
C GLY A 45 -12.21 3.67 -4.17
N THR A 46 -11.78 3.28 -2.98
CA THR A 46 -11.38 4.24 -1.93
C THR A 46 -9.98 4.84 -2.13
N THR A 47 -9.18 4.26 -3.01
CA THR A 47 -7.78 4.66 -3.20
C THR A 47 -7.66 6.07 -3.79
N TRP A 48 -8.45 6.43 -4.80
CA TRP A 48 -8.30 7.73 -5.48
C TRP A 48 -8.56 8.93 -4.58
N HIS A 49 -9.46 8.79 -3.59
CA HIS A 49 -9.87 9.87 -2.69
C HIS A 49 -9.19 9.79 -1.31
N ALA A 50 -8.16 8.96 -1.15
CA ALA A 50 -7.40 8.91 0.09
C ALA A 50 -6.58 10.20 0.26
N ALA A 51 -6.48 10.71 1.49
CA ALA A 51 -5.67 11.90 1.81
C ALA A 51 -4.15 11.69 1.63
N GLY A 52 -3.69 10.45 1.42
CA GLY A 52 -2.27 10.14 1.16
C GLY A 52 -1.37 10.15 2.40
N LEU A 53 -1.94 10.11 3.62
CA LEU A 53 -1.16 10.09 4.86
C LEU A 53 -0.47 8.73 5.08
N ILE A 54 0.86 8.73 5.19
CA ILE A 54 1.68 7.54 5.46
C ILE A 54 2.37 7.69 6.82
N ALA A 55 1.65 7.34 7.88
CA ALA A 55 2.19 7.33 9.26
C ALA A 55 2.81 5.97 9.62
N GLN A 56 3.92 5.99 10.36
CA GLN A 56 4.71 4.78 10.67
C GLN A 56 4.25 4.06 11.95
N LEU A 57 3.77 4.81 12.95
CA LEU A 57 3.36 4.24 14.23
C LEU A 57 1.95 3.64 14.15
N ARG A 58 1.80 2.46 14.75
CA ARG A 58 0.55 1.71 14.87
C ARG A 58 0.43 1.13 16.28
N ALA A 59 -0.78 0.71 16.64
CA ALA A 59 -1.11 0.19 17.97
C ALA A 59 -0.32 -1.08 18.38
N THR A 60 0.28 -1.80 17.42
CA THR A 60 1.06 -3.01 17.71
C THR A 60 2.39 -3.00 16.97
N GLN A 61 3.37 -3.71 17.51
CA GLN A 61 4.70 -3.81 16.92
C GLN A 61 4.67 -4.37 15.49
N ASN A 62 3.85 -5.40 15.24
CA ASN A 62 3.74 -6.01 13.90
C ASN A 62 3.15 -5.02 12.88
N MET A 63 2.13 -4.27 13.28
CA MET A 63 1.53 -3.25 12.42
C MET A 63 2.51 -2.09 12.17
N THR A 64 3.31 -1.70 13.16
CA THR A 64 4.36 -0.68 13.00
C THR A 64 5.45 -1.15 12.03
N ARG A 65 5.87 -2.42 12.10
CA ARG A 65 6.81 -3.00 11.13
C ARG A 65 6.25 -2.97 9.71
N LEU A 66 4.97 -3.33 9.54
CA LEU A 66 4.31 -3.30 8.23
C LEU A 66 4.17 -1.87 7.68
N ALA A 67 3.82 -0.90 8.52
CA ALA A 67 3.71 0.51 8.14
C ALA A 67 5.08 1.10 7.76
N LYS A 68 6.13 0.76 8.52
CA LYS A 68 7.51 1.14 8.21
C LYS A 68 7.94 0.57 6.86
N TYR A 69 7.72 -0.72 6.61
CA TYR A 69 8.01 -1.34 5.32
C TYR A 69 7.29 -0.65 4.16
N SER A 70 5.99 -0.38 4.34
CA SER A 70 5.18 0.30 3.31
C SER A 70 5.77 1.67 2.97
N GLN A 71 6.20 2.42 3.98
CA GLN A 71 6.84 3.72 3.80
C GLN A 71 8.18 3.59 3.05
N GLU A 72 9.00 2.60 3.39
CA GLU A 72 10.26 2.33 2.69
C GLU A 72 10.02 1.98 1.23
N LEU A 73 9.04 1.11 0.96
CA LEU A 73 8.65 0.72 -0.39
C LEU A 73 8.22 1.93 -1.24
N TYR A 74 7.37 2.81 -0.73
CA TYR A 74 6.97 4.03 -1.46
C TYR A 74 8.15 4.92 -1.85
N GLY A 75 9.22 4.93 -1.04
CA GLY A 75 10.45 5.67 -1.34
C GLY A 75 11.33 5.02 -2.41
N ALA A 76 11.23 3.70 -2.60
CA ALA A 76 12.02 2.95 -3.59
C ALA A 76 11.30 2.75 -4.93
N LEU A 77 9.96 2.83 -4.95
CA LEU A 77 9.16 2.51 -6.14
C LEU A 77 9.46 3.40 -7.35
N GLU A 78 9.80 4.67 -7.15
CA GLU A 78 10.14 5.57 -8.26
C GLU A 78 11.43 5.14 -8.96
N GLU A 79 12.44 4.74 -8.19
CA GLU A 79 13.69 4.19 -8.74
C GLU A 79 13.45 2.85 -9.45
N GLU A 80 12.62 1.98 -8.88
CA GLU A 80 12.33 0.65 -9.44
C GLU A 80 11.48 0.69 -10.72
N THR A 81 10.51 1.60 -10.79
CA THR A 81 9.50 1.60 -11.86
C THR A 81 9.65 2.75 -12.84
N GLY A 82 10.44 3.77 -12.51
CA GLY A 82 10.52 5.03 -13.27
C GLY A 82 9.27 5.91 -13.14
N VAL A 83 8.30 5.53 -12.30
CA VAL A 83 7.04 6.28 -12.10
C VAL A 83 7.06 6.98 -10.75
N ALA A 84 6.97 8.30 -10.77
CA ALA A 84 6.95 9.10 -9.55
C ALA A 84 5.77 8.75 -8.64
N THR A 85 6.05 8.49 -7.36
CA THR A 85 5.01 8.18 -6.35
C THR A 85 4.44 9.43 -5.70
N GLY A 86 5.13 10.56 -5.81
CA GLY A 86 4.81 11.79 -5.08
C GLY A 86 5.05 11.70 -3.57
N PHE A 87 5.72 10.64 -3.10
CA PHE A 87 5.95 10.42 -1.68
C PHE A 87 6.88 11.50 -1.08
N ARG A 88 6.43 12.13 0.00
CA ARG A 88 7.21 13.14 0.75
C ARG A 88 7.45 12.66 2.18
N ARG A 89 8.71 12.45 2.54
CA ARG A 89 9.11 12.04 3.90
C ARG A 89 9.29 13.26 4.80
N VAL A 90 8.17 13.80 5.29
CA VAL A 90 8.13 15.01 6.12
C VAL A 90 7.92 14.76 7.62
N GLY A 91 7.88 13.49 8.03
CA GLY A 91 7.59 13.10 9.41
C GLY A 91 6.11 13.23 9.79
N SER A 92 5.80 12.91 11.05
CA SER A 92 4.45 13.00 11.62
C SER A 92 4.54 13.32 13.10
N ILE A 93 3.67 14.22 13.59
CA ILE A 93 3.62 14.61 15.00
C ILE A 93 2.26 14.17 15.56
N THR A 94 2.28 13.51 16.72
CA THR A 94 1.08 13.23 17.51
C THR A 94 1.14 14.08 18.77
N VAL A 95 0.07 14.81 19.08
CA VAL A 95 0.01 15.73 20.22
C VAL A 95 -0.83 15.13 21.33
N ALA A 96 -0.37 15.21 22.58
CA ALA A 96 -1.15 14.90 23.77
C ALA A 96 -1.68 16.20 24.39
N LEU A 97 -2.99 16.25 24.64
CA LEU A 97 -3.67 17.39 25.28
C LEU A 97 -4.16 17.07 26.69
N THR A 98 -3.99 15.82 27.14
CA THR A 98 -4.35 15.35 28.49
C THR A 98 -3.24 14.46 29.04
N ASP A 99 -3.18 14.28 30.35
CA ASP A 99 -2.17 13.44 31.01
C ASP A 99 -2.34 11.96 30.66
N GLU A 100 -3.57 11.48 30.51
CA GLU A 100 -3.86 10.11 30.08
C GLU A 100 -3.35 9.87 28.65
N ARG A 101 -3.53 10.85 27.76
CA ARG A 101 -2.99 10.75 26.40
C ARG A 101 -1.46 10.83 26.39
N ARG A 102 -0.85 11.59 27.31
CA ARG A 102 0.60 11.63 27.48
C ARG A 102 1.12 10.26 27.94
N GLU A 103 0.45 9.61 28.88
CA GLU A 103 0.80 8.27 29.35
C GLU A 103 0.72 7.23 28.22
N GLU A 104 -0.31 7.29 27.36
CA GLU A 104 -0.43 6.39 26.21
C GLU A 104 0.71 6.53 25.18
N LEU A 105 1.28 7.73 25.04
CA LEU A 105 2.32 8.00 24.04
C LEU A 105 3.75 7.74 24.53
N LEU A 106 3.95 7.50 25.83
CA LEU A 106 5.26 7.20 26.45
C LEU A 106 5.54 5.69 26.48
#